data_AF-A0A7D5VEA3-F1
#
_entry.id   AF-A0A7D5VEA3-F1
#
_cell.length_a   1.000
_cell.length_b   1.000
_cell.length_c   1.000
_cell.angle_alpha   90.00
_cell.angle_beta   90.00
_cell.angle_gamma   90.00
#
_symmetry.space_group_name_H-M   'P 1'
#
loop_
_entity.id
_entity.type
_entity.pdbx_description
1 polymer ?
#
loop_
_entity_poly.entity_id
_entity_poly.type
_entity_poly.pdbx_seq_one_letter_code
_entity_poly.pdbx_strand_id
1 'polypeptide(L)'
;MSGNWEPEVDDIKAMRAEGGGADLRAFMRQQIATGKQRRDSKPKPAIPKPPGHRPGAWPAGTQSPGPPPEWDIPAAIWQQATRHHSNEINRPDQPCDCGNCPPKEIR
;
A
#
# COMPACT_ATOMS: atom_id res chain seq x y z
N MET A 1 9.68 -12.74 -53.08
CA MET A 1 10.31 -13.98 -52.59
C MET A 1 9.97 -14.13 -51.12
N SER A 2 8.84 -14.75 -50.78
CA SER A 2 8.47 -15.02 -49.38
C SER A 2 8.37 -16.53 -49.21
N GLY A 3 9.54 -17.17 -49.24
CA GLY A 3 9.69 -18.53 -48.75
C GLY A 3 9.58 -18.51 -47.24
N ASN A 4 9.00 -19.57 -46.68
CA ASN A 4 8.97 -19.85 -45.25
C ASN A 4 10.39 -20.17 -44.76
N TRP A 5 11.28 -19.17 -44.78
CA TRP A 5 12.65 -19.31 -44.33
C TRP A 5 12.67 -19.07 -42.82
N GLU A 6 12.82 -20.17 -42.10
CA GLU A 6 13.08 -20.18 -40.66
C GLU A 6 14.60 -20.21 -40.47
N PRO A 7 15.22 -19.18 -39.87
CA PRO A 7 16.66 -19.15 -39.65
C PRO A 7 17.07 -20.31 -38.73
N GLU A 8 18.06 -21.08 -39.15
CA GLU A 8 18.63 -22.13 -38.31
C GLU A 8 19.46 -21.51 -37.17
N VAL A 9 19.77 -22.32 -36.14
CA VAL A 9 20.52 -21.84 -34.97
C VAL A 9 21.88 -21.26 -35.37
N ASP A 10 22.49 -21.79 -36.42
CA ASP A 10 23.79 -21.32 -36.91
C ASP A 10 23.69 -19.98 -37.65
N ASP A 11 22.58 -19.71 -38.36
CA ASP A 11 22.31 -18.39 -38.96
C ASP A 11 22.17 -17.32 -37.86
N ILE A 12 21.52 -17.65 -36.75
CA ILE A 12 21.37 -16.75 -35.60
C ILE A 12 22.72 -16.46 -34.94
N LYS A 13 23.62 -17.45 -34.86
CA LYS A 13 24.98 -17.23 -34.35
C LYS A 13 25.78 -16.32 -35.28
N ALA A 14 25.68 -16.52 -36.60
CA ALA A 14 26.34 -15.67 -37.59
C ALA A 14 25.84 -14.21 -37.47
N MET A 15 24.52 -14.00 -37.44
CA MET A 15 23.92 -12.67 -37.24
C MET A 15 24.25 -12.02 -35.89
N ARG A 16 24.63 -12.80 -34.87
CA ARG A 16 25.10 -12.29 -33.59
C ARG A 16 26.57 -11.87 -33.65
N ALA A 17 27.39 -12.60 -34.40
CA ALA A 17 28.81 -12.31 -34.56
C ALA A 17 29.03 -11.10 -35.47
N GLU A 18 28.22 -10.96 -36.52
CA GLU A 18 28.25 -9.83 -37.43
C GLU A 18 27.65 -8.58 -36.76
N GLY A 19 28.34 -7.44 -36.89
CA GLY A 19 27.87 -6.13 -36.41
C GLY A 19 27.57 -6.04 -34.90
N GLY A 20 28.09 -6.96 -34.08
CA GLY A 20 27.80 -7.01 -32.64
C GLY A 20 26.34 -7.34 -32.29
N GLY A 21 25.61 -8.01 -33.20
CA GLY A 21 24.21 -8.38 -33.02
C GLY A 21 23.21 -7.24 -33.27
N ALA A 22 23.64 -6.14 -33.90
CA ALA A 22 22.75 -5.08 -34.36
C ALA A 22 21.73 -5.62 -35.38
N ASP A 23 22.19 -6.48 -36.30
CA ASP A 23 21.36 -7.07 -37.35
C ASP A 23 20.35 -8.07 -36.79
N LEU A 24 20.76 -8.88 -35.82
CA LEU A 24 19.84 -9.76 -35.08
C LEU A 24 18.75 -8.95 -34.35
N ARG A 25 19.11 -7.81 -33.73
CA ARG A 25 18.13 -6.95 -33.06
C ARG A 25 17.15 -6.32 -34.04
N ALA A 26 17.62 -5.87 -35.21
CA ALA A 26 16.78 -5.31 -36.26
C ALA A 26 15.80 -6.36 -36.79
N PHE A 27 16.28 -7.57 -37.08
CA PHE A 27 15.46 -8.71 -37.51
C PHE A 27 14.36 -9.04 -36.49
N MET A 28 14.71 -9.17 -35.21
CA MET A 28 13.73 -9.47 -34.15
C MET A 28 12.68 -8.37 -34.00
N ARG A 29 13.06 -7.09 -34.13
CA ARG A 29 12.10 -5.97 -34.11
C ARG A 29 11.13 -6.03 -35.27
N GLN A 30 11.61 -6.40 -36.45
CA GLN A 30 10.77 -6.54 -37.64
C GLN A 30 9.77 -7.70 -37.50
N GLN A 31 10.21 -8.86 -36.98
CA GLN A 31 9.32 -9.98 -36.66
C GLN A 31 8.20 -9.58 -35.67
N ILE A 32 8.55 -8.82 -34.62
CA ILE A 32 7.58 -8.29 -33.66
C ILE A 32 6.60 -7.32 -34.33
N ALA A 33 7.08 -6.43 -35.21
CA ALA A 33 6.23 -5.47 -35.92
C ALA A 33 5.23 -6.17 -36.84
N THR A 34 5.69 -7.15 -37.63
CA THR A 34 4.83 -7.99 -38.48
C THR A 34 3.81 -8.77 -37.64
N GLY A 35 4.25 -9.34 -36.51
CA GLY A 35 3.37 -10.03 -35.59
C GLY A 35 2.33 -9.13 -34.92
N LYS A 36 2.65 -7.85 -34.68
CA LYS A 36 1.68 -6.86 -34.20
C LYS A 36 0.67 -6.48 -35.27
N GLN A 37 1.09 -6.31 -36.52
CA GLN A 37 0.19 -5.98 -37.63
C GLN A 37 -0.82 -7.09 -37.92
N ARG A 38 -0.44 -8.36 -37.71
CA ARG A 38 -1.35 -9.51 -37.88
C ARG A 38 -2.36 -9.68 -36.76
N ARG A 39 -2.18 -9.04 -35.60
CA ARG A 39 -3.11 -9.16 -34.48
C ARG A 39 -4.25 -8.16 -34.65
N ASP A 40 -5.45 -8.65 -34.89
CA ASP A 40 -6.65 -7.86 -34.66
C ASP A 40 -6.71 -7.48 -33.19
N SER A 41 -6.69 -6.18 -32.91
CA SER A 41 -6.82 -5.67 -31.55
C SER A 41 -8.23 -5.97 -31.06
N LYS A 42 -8.38 -6.97 -30.19
CA LYS A 42 -9.65 -7.21 -29.49
C LYS A 42 -10.07 -5.90 -28.80
N PRO A 43 -11.34 -5.45 -28.94
CA PRO A 43 -11.79 -4.23 -28.30
C PRO A 43 -11.54 -4.34 -26.80
N LYS A 44 -10.88 -3.32 -26.24
CA LYS A 44 -10.60 -3.26 -24.80
C LYS A 44 -11.94 -3.19 -24.07
N PRO A 45 -12.20 -4.05 -23.07
CA PRO A 45 -13.43 -3.96 -22.30
C PRO A 45 -13.50 -2.59 -21.61
N ALA A 46 -14.69 -2.01 -21.56
CA ALA A 46 -14.92 -0.76 -20.85
C ALA A 46 -14.54 -0.94 -19.37
N ILE A 47 -13.74 -0.01 -18.85
CA ILE A 47 -13.39 0.00 -17.42
C ILE A 47 -14.65 0.43 -16.66
N PRO A 48 -15.15 -0.35 -15.69
CA PRO A 48 -16.27 0.07 -14.87
C PRO A 48 -15.90 1.35 -14.12
N LYS A 49 -16.79 2.35 -14.15
CA LYS A 49 -16.56 3.58 -13.39
C LYS A 49 -16.52 3.25 -11.89
N PRO A 50 -15.54 3.75 -11.14
CA PRO A 50 -15.52 3.57 -9.70
C PRO A 50 -16.81 4.19 -9.11
N PRO A 51 -17.32 3.63 -8.00
CA PRO A 51 -18.45 4.24 -7.32
C PRO A 51 -18.08 5.69 -6.95
N GLY A 52 -19.06 6.59 -6.97
CA GLY A 52 -18.86 8.05 -6.89
C GLY A 52 -18.22 8.60 -5.61
N HIS A 53 -17.66 7.73 -4.77
CA HIS A 53 -16.89 8.08 -3.57
C HIS A 53 -15.41 7.75 -3.80
N ARG A 54 -14.53 8.64 -3.32
CA ARG A 54 -13.09 8.36 -3.32
C ARG A 54 -12.80 7.23 -2.33
N PRO A 55 -11.88 6.31 -2.61
CA PRO A 55 -11.42 5.34 -1.62
C PRO A 55 -11.02 6.06 -0.32
N GLY A 56 -11.57 5.62 0.81
CA GLY A 56 -11.35 6.24 2.13
C GLY A 56 -12.25 7.46 2.45
N ALA A 57 -13.05 7.95 1.50
CA ALA A 57 -14.05 8.97 1.77
C ALA A 57 -15.35 8.34 2.27
N TRP A 58 -15.98 8.98 3.24
CA TRP A 58 -17.32 8.63 3.68
C TRP A 58 -18.34 8.87 2.55
N PRO A 59 -19.38 8.03 2.42
CA PRO A 59 -20.48 8.27 1.49
C PRO A 59 -21.09 9.67 1.64
N ALA A 60 -21.62 10.21 0.54
CA ALA A 60 -22.33 11.49 0.58
C ALA A 60 -23.49 11.44 1.58
N GLY A 61 -23.58 12.47 2.44
CA GLY A 61 -24.58 12.53 3.52
C GLY A 61 -24.20 11.78 4.80
N THR A 62 -23.02 11.17 4.86
CA THR A 62 -22.46 10.59 6.10
C THR A 62 -21.22 11.37 6.54
N GLN A 63 -21.01 11.43 7.86
CA GLN A 63 -19.85 12.06 8.48
C GLN A 63 -19.01 11.01 9.20
N SER A 64 -17.70 11.26 9.32
CA SER A 64 -16.85 10.45 10.17
C SER A 64 -17.34 10.50 11.62
N PRO A 65 -17.20 9.42 12.40
CA PRO A 65 -17.29 9.53 13.85
C PRO A 65 -16.34 10.63 14.31
N GLY A 66 -16.80 11.49 15.22
CA GLY A 66 -15.96 12.50 15.84
C GLY A 66 -14.80 11.89 16.62
N PRO A 67 -13.86 12.71 17.10
CA PRO A 67 -12.82 12.23 18.00
C PRO A 67 -13.45 11.56 19.23
N PRO A 68 -12.83 10.49 19.76
CA PRO A 68 -13.28 9.87 20.99
C PRO A 68 -13.30 10.88 22.15
N PRO A 69 -14.27 10.79 23.07
CA PRO A 69 -14.40 11.74 24.18
C PRO A 69 -13.17 11.74 25.12
N GLU A 70 -12.40 10.65 25.18
CA GLU A 70 -11.16 10.59 25.95
C GLU A 70 -10.07 11.57 25.48
N TRP A 71 -10.15 12.08 24.25
CA TRP A 71 -9.20 13.08 23.74
C TRP A 71 -9.40 14.46 24.39
N ASP A 72 -10.59 14.72 24.93
CA ASP A 72 -10.91 15.97 25.62
C ASP A 72 -10.47 15.95 27.10
N ILE A 73 -9.91 14.83 27.59
CA ILE A 73 -9.46 14.72 28.97
C ILE A 73 -8.25 15.64 29.21
N PRO A 74 -8.31 16.58 30.17
CA PRO A 74 -7.20 17.49 30.45
C PRO A 74 -5.93 16.76 30.88
N ALA A 75 -4.76 17.27 30.47
CA ALA A 75 -3.47 16.68 30.79
C ALA A 75 -3.21 16.51 32.31
N ALA A 76 -3.76 17.40 33.14
CA ALA A 76 -3.64 17.30 34.60
C ALA A 76 -4.30 16.03 35.16
N ILE A 77 -5.44 15.61 34.60
CA ILE A 77 -6.16 14.40 35.01
C ILE A 77 -5.34 13.15 34.66
N TRP A 78 -4.74 13.13 33.46
CA TRP A 78 -3.81 12.06 33.06
C TRP A 78 -2.61 11.96 34.00
N GLN A 79 -1.96 13.07 34.33
CA GLN A 79 -0.82 13.10 35.24
C GLN A 79 -1.18 12.58 36.63
N GLN A 80 -2.36 12.94 37.14
CA GLN A 80 -2.86 12.47 38.43
C GLN A 80 -3.11 10.95 38.41
N ALA A 81 -3.77 10.44 37.36
CA ALA A 81 -4.02 9.01 37.18
C ALA A 81 -2.73 8.20 37.05
N THR A 82 -1.74 8.68 36.29
CA THR A 82 -0.43 8.01 36.17
C THR A 82 0.32 7.99 37.49
N ARG A 83 0.29 9.09 38.25
CA ARG A 83 0.90 9.14 39.61
C ARG A 83 0.23 8.15 40.55
N HIS A 84 -1.10 8.08 40.55
CA HIS A 84 -1.86 7.12 41.34
C HIS A 84 -1.43 5.68 41.02
N HIS A 85 -1.46 5.30 39.74
CA HIS A 85 -1.08 3.96 39.30
C HIS A 85 0.37 3.60 39.65
N SER A 86 1.31 4.54 39.48
CA SER A 86 2.70 4.34 39.87
C SER A 86 2.87 4.12 41.37
N ASN A 87 2.09 4.83 42.19
CA ASN A 87 2.11 4.67 43.64
C ASN A 87 1.50 3.34 44.10
N GLU A 88 0.43 2.86 43.45
CA GLU A 88 -0.13 1.53 43.74
C GLU A 88 0.92 0.41 43.54
N ILE A 89 1.75 0.52 42.51
CA ILE A 89 2.77 -0.48 42.19
C ILE A 89 4.00 -0.33 43.09
N ASN A 90 4.50 0.90 43.27
CA ASN A 90 5.82 1.14 43.87
C ASN A 90 5.78 1.54 45.35
N ARG A 91 4.64 2.02 45.85
CA ARG A 91 4.48 2.57 47.20
C ARG A 91 3.09 2.26 47.78
N PRO A 92 2.67 0.97 47.83
CA PRO A 92 1.31 0.59 48.24
C PRO A 92 0.98 0.99 49.69
N ASP A 93 1.99 1.08 50.55
CA ASP A 93 1.81 1.40 51.97
C ASP A 93 1.81 2.90 52.28
N GLN A 94 2.15 3.76 51.30
CA GLN A 94 2.17 5.20 51.50
C GLN A 94 0.81 5.82 51.12
N PRO A 95 0.29 6.76 51.92
CA PRO A 95 -0.90 7.51 51.53
C PRO A 95 -0.60 8.26 50.25
N CYS A 96 -1.37 8.01 49.19
CA CYS A 96 -1.13 8.67 47.92
C CYS A 96 -1.43 10.18 48.05
N ASP A 97 -0.49 11.02 47.64
CA ASP A 97 -0.64 12.49 47.60
C ASP A 97 -1.37 12.97 46.34
N CYS A 98 -1.83 12.05 45.50
CA CYS A 98 -2.44 12.37 44.22
C CYS A 98 -3.87 12.91 44.35
N GLY A 99 -4.36 13.19 45.56
CA GLY A 99 -5.65 13.86 45.80
C GLY A 99 -6.91 13.08 45.40
N ASN A 100 -6.78 11.80 45.00
CA ASN A 100 -7.89 10.96 44.54
C ASN A 100 -7.89 9.54 45.13
N CYS A 101 -7.16 9.30 46.23
CA CYS A 101 -7.29 8.04 46.95
C CYS A 101 -8.66 7.98 47.63
N PRO A 102 -9.41 6.86 47.51
CA PRO A 102 -10.59 6.66 48.34
C PRO A 102 -10.18 6.72 49.82
N PRO A 103 -10.96 7.36 50.70
CA PRO A 103 -10.64 7.40 52.12
C PRO A 103 -10.56 5.96 52.64
N LYS A 104 -9.50 5.68 53.42
CA LYS A 104 -9.29 4.38 54.06
C LYS A 104 -10.52 4.07 54.90
N GLU A 105 -11.31 3.05 54.54
CA GLU A 105 -12.42 2.59 55.37
C GLU A 105 -11.84 2.12 56.72
N ILE A 106 -12.08 2.91 57.76
CA ILE A 106 -11.77 2.52 59.14
C ILE A 106 -12.84 1.49 59.52
N ARG A 107 -12.43 0.23 59.64
CA ARG A 107 -13.26 -0.85 60.15
C ARG A 107 -12.86 -1.20 61.58
#